data_AF-A0A842TWL2-F1
#
_entry.id   AF-A0A842TWL2-F1
#
_cell.length_a   1.000
_cell.length_b   1.000
_cell.length_c   1.000
_cell.angle_alpha   90.00
_cell.angle_beta   90.00
_cell.angle_gamma   90.00
#
_symmetry.space_group_name_H-M   'P 1'
#
loop_
_entity.id
_entity.type
_entity.pdbx_description
1 polymer ?
#
loop_
_entity_poly.entity_id
_entity_poly.type
_entity_poly.pdbx_seq_one_letter_code
_entity_poly.pdbx_strand_id
1 'polypeptide(L)'
;MDKKAFYAGDTAPFYAIFGFVVVALFILFIYILGSFTVNTAEIPEGLEEYVLSKRFTSSCFNYHNGARTIPHTIDIRNFNQASLDSCYAVEEDSDQPAFSLTLEYKDKKETLNTKNWKGALEKRMPDIPVRVFYNNQLIEATLILDLQNA
;
A
#
# COMPACT_ATOMS: atom_id res chain seq x y z
N MET A 1 -5.54 -64.72 -38.58
CA MET A 1 -4.35 -64.08 -37.98
C MET A 1 -4.67 -62.61 -37.80
N ASP A 2 -4.80 -62.18 -36.55
CA ASP A 2 -5.43 -60.91 -36.17
C ASP A 2 -4.43 -59.77 -36.30
N LYS A 3 -4.55 -58.98 -37.38
CA LYS A 3 -3.59 -57.91 -37.74
C LYS A 3 -3.48 -56.82 -36.65
N LYS A 4 -4.45 -56.72 -35.74
CA LYS A 4 -4.47 -55.72 -34.66
C LYS A 4 -3.41 -55.96 -33.58
N ALA A 5 -3.05 -57.22 -33.33
CA ALA A 5 -2.04 -57.56 -32.31
C ALA A 5 -0.60 -57.22 -32.76
N PHE A 6 -0.34 -57.25 -34.07
CA PHE A 6 0.99 -56.95 -34.62
C PHE A 6 1.30 -55.45 -34.62
N TYR A 7 0.29 -54.59 -34.87
CA TYR A 7 0.46 -53.14 -34.77
C TYR A 7 0.62 -52.65 -33.33
N ALA A 8 -0.05 -53.29 -32.36
CA ALA A 8 0.03 -52.90 -30.95
C ALA A 8 1.44 -53.15 -30.34
N GLY A 9 2.13 -54.21 -30.75
CA GLY A 9 3.47 -54.54 -30.25
C GLY A 9 4.58 -53.58 -30.73
N ASP A 10 4.44 -53.01 -31.92
CA ASP A 10 5.46 -52.16 -32.55
C ASP A 10 5.30 -50.67 -32.21
N THR A 11 4.07 -50.23 -31.92
CA THR A 11 3.80 -48.83 -31.51
C THR A 11 3.84 -48.60 -30.00
N ALA A 12 3.67 -49.65 -29.19
CA ALA A 12 3.75 -49.56 -27.73
C ALA A 12 5.07 -48.94 -27.21
N PRO A 13 6.27 -49.34 -27.68
CA PRO A 13 7.51 -48.71 -27.23
C PRO A 13 7.61 -47.23 -27.63
N PHE A 14 7.05 -46.85 -28.79
CA PHE A 14 7.00 -45.46 -29.23
C PHE A 14 6.16 -44.59 -28.29
N TYR A 15 4.96 -45.04 -27.92
CA TYR A 15 4.09 -44.30 -26.99
C TYR A 15 4.66 -44.25 -25.57
N ALA A 16 5.37 -45.29 -25.12
CA ALA A 16 6.06 -45.29 -23.83
C ALA A 16 7.18 -44.24 -23.77
N ILE A 17 8.01 -44.16 -24.81
CA ILE A 17 9.08 -43.15 -24.91
C ILE A 17 8.48 -41.75 -25.04
N PHE A 18 7.46 -41.58 -25.86
CA PHE A 18 6.77 -40.30 -26.03
C PHE A 18 6.17 -39.79 -24.72
N GLY A 19 5.48 -40.66 -23.97
CA GLY A 19 4.93 -40.34 -22.66
C GLY A 19 6.01 -39.90 -21.67
N PHE A 20 7.15 -40.59 -21.65
CA PHE A 20 8.28 -40.21 -20.80
C PHE A 20 8.84 -38.82 -21.14
N VAL A 21 9.01 -38.52 -22.44
CA VAL A 21 9.51 -37.21 -22.89
C VAL A 21 8.55 -36.08 -22.51
N VAL A 22 7.24 -36.27 -22.69
CA VAL A 22 6.23 -35.27 -22.33
C VAL A 22 6.23 -35.00 -20.82
N VAL A 23 6.32 -36.04 -19.99
CA VAL A 23 6.40 -35.90 -18.52
C VAL A 23 7.68 -35.19 -18.11
N ALA A 24 8.83 -35.53 -18.70
CA ALA A 24 10.11 -34.88 -18.41
C ALA A 24 10.09 -33.38 -18.77
N LEU A 25 9.51 -33.02 -19.93
CA LEU A 25 9.33 -31.63 -20.34
C LEU A 25 8.39 -30.86 -19.41
N PHE A 26 7.32 -31.50 -18.94
CA PHE A 26 6.39 -30.89 -17.99
C PHE A 26 7.06 -30.64 -16.62
N ILE A 27 7.87 -31.57 -16.12
CA ILE A 27 8.65 -31.39 -14.89
C ILE A 27 9.67 -30.25 -15.05
N LEU A 28 10.39 -30.21 -16.18
CA LEU A 28 11.31 -29.12 -16.50
C LEU A 28 10.60 -27.77 -16.51
N PHE A 29 9.42 -27.70 -17.13
CA PHE A 29 8.61 -26.49 -17.20
C PHE A 29 8.17 -26.02 -15.81
N ILE A 30 7.72 -26.92 -14.94
CA ILE A 30 7.40 -26.60 -13.54
C ILE A 30 8.64 -26.08 -12.79
N TYR A 31 9.81 -26.70 -13.00
CA TYR A 31 11.05 -26.25 -12.37
C TYR A 31 11.46 -24.83 -12.82
N ILE A 32 11.32 -24.54 -14.11
CA ILE A 32 11.58 -23.21 -14.67
C ILE A 32 10.60 -22.19 -14.07
N LEU A 33 9.29 -22.47 -14.04
CA LEU A 33 8.30 -21.58 -13.42
C LEU A 33 8.56 -21.38 -11.91
N GLY A 34 8.97 -22.44 -11.20
CA GLY A 34 9.37 -22.35 -9.80
C GLY A 34 10.63 -21.50 -9.59
N SER A 35 11.55 -21.47 -10.55
CA SER A 35 12.72 -20.58 -10.51
C SER A 35 12.40 -19.12 -10.82
N PHE A 36 11.23 -18.85 -11.42
CA PHE A 36 10.69 -17.49 -11.61
C PHE A 36 9.96 -16.96 -10.37
N THR A 37 10.12 -17.57 -9.19
CA THR A 37 9.68 -16.94 -7.94
C THR A 37 10.47 -15.67 -7.70
N VAL A 38 9.88 -14.57 -8.13
CA VAL A 38 9.87 -13.25 -7.51
C VAL A 38 11.19 -12.92 -6.81
N ASN A 39 12.20 -12.58 -7.61
CA ASN A 39 13.24 -11.68 -7.12
C ASN A 39 12.52 -10.41 -6.70
N THR A 40 12.27 -10.32 -5.39
CA THR A 40 12.12 -9.10 -4.59
C THR A 40 11.62 -7.92 -5.42
N ALA A 41 10.29 -7.74 -5.47
CA ALA A 41 9.77 -6.40 -5.68
C ALA A 41 10.33 -5.56 -4.52
N GLU A 42 11.46 -4.89 -4.76
CA GLU A 42 12.03 -3.93 -3.83
C GLU A 42 10.92 -2.92 -3.58
N ILE A 43 10.40 -2.90 -2.35
CA ILE A 43 9.46 -1.88 -1.94
C ILE A 43 10.21 -0.57 -2.11
N PRO A 44 9.76 0.34 -2.99
CA PRO A 44 10.50 1.56 -3.24
C PRO A 44 10.63 2.33 -1.93
N GLU A 45 11.83 2.84 -1.66
CA GLU A 45 12.07 3.73 -0.54
C GLU A 45 11.02 4.85 -0.56
N GLY A 46 10.39 5.10 0.59
CA GLY A 46 9.32 6.09 0.71
C GLY A 46 7.90 5.61 0.34
N LEU A 47 7.68 4.32 0.05
CA LEU A 47 6.31 3.82 -0.17
C LEU A 47 5.42 4.00 1.07
N GLU A 48 5.98 3.76 2.26
CA GLU A 48 5.29 3.97 3.54
C GLU A 48 4.86 5.45 3.70
N GLU A 49 5.74 6.38 3.39
CA GLU A 49 5.50 7.83 3.41
C GLU A 49 4.40 8.22 2.42
N TYR A 50 4.46 7.67 1.20
CA TYR A 50 3.45 7.90 0.19
C TYR A 50 2.08 7.37 0.61
N VAL A 51 2.02 6.17 1.18
CA VAL A 51 0.75 5.55 1.61
C VAL A 51 0.15 6.32 2.79
N LEU A 52 0.95 6.69 3.78
CA LEU A 52 0.49 7.45 4.95
C LEU A 52 0.06 8.87 4.57
N SER A 53 0.87 9.59 3.80
CA SER A 53 0.52 10.93 3.32
C SER A 53 -0.77 10.91 2.49
N LYS A 54 -0.95 9.93 1.62
CA LYS A 54 -2.16 9.77 0.80
C LYS A 54 -3.39 9.48 1.66
N ARG A 55 -3.25 8.68 2.72
CA ARG A 55 -4.35 8.40 3.66
C ARG A 55 -4.91 9.69 4.24
N PHE A 56 -4.05 10.54 4.80
CA PHE A 56 -4.49 11.78 5.46
C PHE A 56 -4.91 12.87 4.46
N THR A 57 -4.20 13.03 3.35
CA THR A 57 -4.49 14.08 2.35
C THR A 57 -5.65 13.75 1.41
N SER A 58 -5.91 12.48 1.13
CA SER A 58 -6.94 12.06 0.17
C SER A 58 -8.21 11.52 0.82
N SER A 59 -8.12 10.98 2.04
CA SER A 59 -9.26 10.36 2.72
C SER A 59 -9.73 11.17 3.93
N CYS A 60 -8.83 11.55 4.85
CA CYS A 60 -9.25 12.15 6.12
C CYS A 60 -9.55 13.65 6.03
N PHE A 61 -8.66 14.41 5.38
CA PHE A 61 -8.70 15.89 5.40
C PHE A 61 -8.83 16.48 4.01
N ASN A 62 -9.37 15.72 3.08
CA ASN A 62 -9.31 16.07 1.67
C ASN A 62 -10.10 17.36 1.35
N TYR A 63 -9.60 18.08 0.35
CA TYR A 63 -10.32 19.20 -0.25
C TYR A 63 -11.12 18.75 -1.47
N HIS A 64 -12.41 19.09 -1.47
CA HIS A 64 -13.33 18.85 -2.57
C HIS A 64 -13.66 20.15 -3.31
N ASN A 65 -13.46 20.13 -4.63
CA ASN A 65 -13.94 21.18 -5.53
C ASN A 65 -15.08 20.61 -6.39
N GLY A 66 -16.32 20.83 -5.95
CA GLY A 66 -17.50 20.20 -6.55
C GLY A 66 -17.44 18.69 -6.39
N ALA A 67 -17.43 17.96 -7.51
CA ALA A 67 -17.39 16.49 -7.53
C ALA A 67 -15.96 15.90 -7.53
N ARG A 68 -14.91 16.72 -7.46
CA ARG A 68 -13.51 16.27 -7.59
C ARG A 68 -12.73 16.49 -6.30
N THR A 69 -12.06 15.46 -5.81
CA THR A 69 -11.04 15.57 -4.77
C THR A 69 -9.73 16.03 -5.39
N ILE A 70 -9.12 17.08 -4.85
CA ILE A 70 -7.80 17.53 -5.30
C ILE A 70 -6.75 16.78 -4.47
N PRO A 71 -5.84 16.01 -5.10
CA PRO A 71 -4.82 15.27 -4.37
C PRO A 71 -3.83 16.20 -3.66
N HIS A 72 -3.22 15.70 -2.58
CA HIS A 72 -2.24 16.44 -1.77
C HIS A 72 -2.74 17.81 -1.30
N THR A 73 -4.06 17.94 -1.09
CA THR A 73 -4.70 19.19 -0.71
C THR A 73 -5.61 18.96 0.49
N ILE A 74 -5.29 19.63 1.59
CA ILE A 74 -6.01 19.57 2.86
C ILE A 74 -7.02 20.72 2.92
N ASP A 75 -8.28 20.44 3.23
CA ASP A 75 -9.22 21.48 3.64
C ASP A 75 -9.03 21.75 5.13
N ILE A 76 -8.65 22.98 5.47
CA ILE A 76 -8.39 23.35 6.87
C ILE A 76 -9.61 23.12 7.77
N ARG A 77 -10.83 23.23 7.22
CA ARG A 77 -12.06 23.01 7.98
C ARG A 77 -12.22 21.54 8.38
N ASN A 78 -11.65 20.65 7.58
CA ASN A 78 -11.67 19.22 7.83
C ASN A 78 -10.51 18.79 8.73
N PHE A 79 -9.42 19.56 8.83
CA PHE A 79 -8.28 19.26 9.72
C PHE A 79 -8.64 19.51 11.19
N ASN A 80 -9.43 18.62 11.77
CA ASN A 80 -9.86 18.67 13.17
C ASN A 80 -9.98 17.26 13.76
N GLN A 81 -10.09 17.18 15.10
CA GLN A 81 -10.12 15.90 15.83
C GLN A 81 -11.30 15.00 15.42
N ALA A 82 -12.48 15.57 15.15
CA ALA A 82 -13.64 14.78 14.77
C ALA A 82 -13.44 14.08 13.42
N SER A 83 -12.85 14.77 12.44
CA SER A 83 -12.49 14.17 11.16
C SER A 83 -11.40 13.10 11.32
N LEU A 84 -10.41 13.34 12.18
CA LEU A 84 -9.36 12.35 12.46
C LEU A 84 -9.93 11.09 13.09
N ASP A 85 -10.74 11.23 14.14
CA ASP A 85 -11.39 10.11 14.84
C ASP A 85 -12.32 9.32 13.94
N SER A 86 -13.02 9.99 13.01
CA SER A 86 -13.88 9.32 12.03
C SER A 86 -13.09 8.58 10.96
N CYS A 87 -11.91 9.07 10.58
CA CYS A 87 -11.08 8.48 9.52
C CYS A 87 -10.15 7.37 10.05
N TYR A 88 -9.70 7.52 11.29
CA TYR A 88 -8.79 6.63 11.99
C TYR A 88 -9.41 6.27 13.34
N ALA A 89 -10.43 5.41 13.31
CA ALA A 89 -11.13 4.95 14.50
C ALA A 89 -10.25 3.93 15.24
N VAL A 90 -9.64 4.37 16.33
CA VAL A 90 -8.76 3.59 17.19
C VAL A 90 -9.15 3.81 18.65
N GLU A 91 -9.11 2.75 19.46
CA GLU A 91 -9.34 2.80 20.90
C GLU A 91 -8.09 3.27 21.65
N GLU A 92 -8.24 3.95 22.80
CA GLU A 92 -7.14 4.58 23.55
C GLU A 92 -6.00 3.61 23.94
N ASP A 93 -6.31 2.34 24.24
CA ASP A 93 -5.34 1.31 24.63
C ASP A 93 -5.07 0.27 23.54
N SER A 94 -5.27 0.65 22.28
CA SER A 94 -4.99 -0.21 21.15
C SER A 94 -3.49 -0.30 20.85
N ASP A 95 -3.02 -1.51 20.51
CA ASP A 95 -1.67 -1.76 19.97
C ASP A 95 -1.53 -1.32 18.51
N GLN A 96 -2.57 -0.73 17.91
CA GLN A 96 -2.49 -0.15 16.57
C GLN A 96 -1.51 1.05 16.54
N PRO A 97 -0.96 1.38 15.36
CA PRO A 97 -0.13 2.57 15.21
C PRO A 97 -0.85 3.84 15.68
N ALA A 98 -0.16 4.67 16.45
CA ALA A 98 -0.66 5.99 16.86
C ALA A 98 0.05 7.08 16.05
N PHE A 99 -0.67 8.15 15.74
CA PHE A 99 -0.18 9.25 14.91
C PHE A 99 -0.38 10.59 15.60
N SER A 100 0.67 11.41 15.56
CA SER A 100 0.60 12.85 15.80
C SER A 100 0.83 13.56 14.47
N LEU A 101 -0.19 14.29 14.02
CA LEU A 101 -0.21 15.02 12.77
C LEU A 101 -0.07 16.51 13.05
N THR A 102 0.99 17.11 12.54
CA THR A 102 1.23 18.55 12.67
C THR A 102 1.16 19.20 11.30
N LEU A 103 0.25 20.14 11.13
CA LEU A 103 0.08 20.94 9.92
C LEU A 103 0.62 22.34 10.14
N GLU A 104 1.62 22.72 9.35
CA GLU A 104 2.26 24.04 9.39
C GLU A 104 1.91 24.83 8.12
N TYR A 105 1.28 25.99 8.28
CA TYR A 105 0.81 26.83 7.18
C TYR A 105 0.68 28.31 7.60
N LYS A 106 1.12 29.27 6.77
CA LYS A 106 1.00 30.74 7.04
C LYS A 106 1.33 31.12 8.51
N ASP A 107 2.48 30.68 9.01
CA ASP A 107 2.96 30.90 10.38
C ASP A 107 2.07 30.32 11.50
N LYS A 108 1.09 29.48 11.14
CA LYS A 108 0.27 28.70 12.05
C LYS A 108 0.75 27.27 12.10
N LYS A 109 0.49 26.64 13.25
CA LYS A 109 0.78 25.25 13.53
C LYS A 109 -0.40 24.64 14.26
N GLU A 110 -0.97 23.59 13.68
CA GLU A 110 -2.07 22.84 14.27
C GLU A 110 -1.67 21.37 14.42
N THR A 111 -1.88 20.80 15.59
CA THR A 111 -1.52 19.41 15.88
C THR A 111 -2.76 18.62 16.29
N LEU A 112 -2.94 17.44 15.69
CA LEU A 112 -3.98 16.48 16.00
C LEU A 112 -3.36 15.13 16.32
N ASN A 113 -3.91 14.43 17.30
CA ASN A 113 -3.39 13.15 17.74
C ASN A 113 -4.47 12.08 17.64
N THR A 114 -4.11 10.85 17.26
CA THR A 114 -5.03 9.72 17.40
C THR A 114 -5.26 9.41 18.89
N LYS A 115 -6.40 8.78 19.20
CA LYS A 115 -6.80 8.52 20.60
C LYS A 115 -5.79 7.69 21.40
N ASN A 116 -5.08 6.77 20.73
CA ASN A 116 -4.04 5.93 21.32
C ASN A 116 -2.66 6.58 21.43
N TRP A 117 -2.52 7.86 21.07
CA TRP A 117 -1.25 8.59 21.16
C TRP A 117 -0.89 8.90 22.62
N LYS A 118 0.27 8.39 23.08
CA LYS A 118 0.71 8.55 24.47
C LYS A 118 1.81 9.61 24.65
N GLY A 119 2.20 10.29 23.57
CA GLY A 119 3.18 11.39 23.60
C GLY A 119 4.66 10.97 23.46
N ALA A 120 4.94 9.67 23.38
CA ALA A 120 6.29 9.17 23.14
C ALA A 120 6.51 8.98 21.63
N LEU A 121 7.35 9.83 21.04
CA LEU A 121 7.77 9.71 19.64
C LEU A 121 8.68 8.50 19.45
N GLU A 122 8.32 7.61 18.54
CA GLU A 122 9.18 6.49 18.14
C GLU A 122 9.87 6.77 16.79
N LYS A 123 9.10 7.27 15.82
CA LYS A 123 9.58 7.55 14.46
C LYS A 123 8.96 8.86 13.94
N ARG A 124 9.80 9.76 13.44
CA ARG A 124 9.36 10.91 12.66
C ARG A 124 9.52 10.61 11.17
N MET A 125 8.45 10.82 10.40
CA MET A 125 8.51 10.74 8.94
C MET A 125 9.13 12.02 8.38
N PRO A 126 9.68 11.96 7.15
CA PRO A 126 10.05 13.16 6.43
C PRO A 126 8.87 14.12 6.29
N ASP A 127 9.19 15.41 6.28
CA ASP A 127 8.21 16.48 6.10
C ASP A 127 7.52 16.36 4.74
N ILE A 128 6.19 16.27 4.75
CA ILE A 128 5.40 16.06 3.53
C ILE A 128 4.89 17.42 3.03
N PRO A 129 5.31 17.88 1.84
CA PRO A 129 4.75 19.09 1.24
C PRO A 129 3.30 18.84 0.82
N VAL A 130 2.40 19.71 1.27
CA VAL A 130 0.97 19.66 0.95
C VAL A 130 0.44 21.06 0.65
N ARG A 131 -0.74 21.13 0.04
CA ARG A 131 -1.47 22.39 -0.08
C ARG A 131 -2.59 22.44 0.93
N VAL A 132 -2.86 23.61 1.50
CA VAL A 132 -4.01 23.84 2.37
C VAL A 132 -4.96 24.81 1.69
N PHE A 133 -6.26 24.47 1.67
CA PHE A 133 -7.30 25.40 1.28
C PHE A 133 -7.72 26.22 2.50
N TYR A 134 -7.34 27.50 2.52
CA TYR A 134 -7.56 28.43 3.63
C TYR A 134 -7.98 29.80 3.08
N ASN A 135 -9.07 30.37 3.61
CA ASN A 135 -9.63 31.66 3.18
C ASN A 135 -9.80 31.78 1.65
N ASN A 136 -10.42 30.77 1.03
CA ASN A 136 -10.66 30.70 -0.42
C ASN A 136 -9.39 30.70 -1.29
N GLN A 137 -8.23 30.37 -0.72
CA GLN A 137 -6.96 30.28 -1.43
C GLN A 137 -6.26 28.96 -1.12
N LEU A 138 -5.54 28.44 -2.11
CA LEU A 138 -4.60 27.34 -1.91
C LEU A 138 -3.24 27.93 -1.54
N ILE A 139 -2.66 27.43 -0.46
CA ILE A 139 -1.38 27.88 0.07
C ILE A 139 -0.49 26.65 0.29
N GLU A 140 0.82 26.84 0.15
CA GLU A 140 1.80 25.81 0.48
C GLU A 140 1.85 25.60 2.00
N ALA A 141 2.02 24.36 2.40
CA ALA A 141 2.03 23.92 3.78
C ALA A 141 2.88 22.66 3.93
N THR A 142 3.21 22.33 5.17
CA THR A 142 3.96 21.12 5.51
C THR A 142 3.13 20.28 6.47
N LEU A 143 2.98 18.99 6.15
CA LEU A 143 2.41 17.98 7.03
C LEU A 143 3.55 17.16 7.62
N ILE A 144 3.68 17.23 8.95
CA ILE A 144 4.64 16.45 9.73
C ILE A 144 3.88 15.30 10.37
N LEU A 145 4.40 14.08 10.20
CA LEU A 145 3.83 12.86 10.76
C LEU A 145 4.80 12.23 11.75
N ASP A 146 4.36 12.15 13.00
CA ASP A 146 5.05 11.49 14.09
C ASP A 146 4.29 10.19 14.43
N LEU A 147 5.02 9.07 14.49
CA LEU A 147 4.48 7.72 14.72
C LEU A 147 4.92 7.16 16.07
N GLN A 148 4.04 6.32 16.62
CA GLN A 148 4.26 5.50 17.79
C GLN A 148 3.63 4.11 17.55
N ASN A 149 4.26 3.05 18.08
CA ASN A 149 3.88 1.65 17.85
C ASN A 149 3.99 1.25 16.37
N ALA A 150 5.10 1.64 15.73
CA ALA A 150 5.35 1.45 14.30
C ALA A 150 5.94 0.06 13.95
#